data_AF-A0AAJ6NVL6-F1
#
_entry.id   AF-A0AAJ6NVL6-F1
#
_cell.length_a   1.000
_cell.length_b   1.000
_cell.length_c   1.000
_cell.angle_alpha   90.00
_cell.angle_beta   90.00
_cell.angle_gamma   90.00
#
_symmetry.space_group_name_H-M   'P 1'
#
loop_
_entity.id
_entity.type
_entity.pdbx_description
1 polymer ?
#
loop_
_entity_poly.entity_id
_entity_poly.type
_entity_poly.pdbx_seq_one_letter_code
_entity_poly.pdbx_strand_id
1 'polypeptide(L)'
;MTAIALLRLSGQISSLRDKSNHTCGVLERYWSIVMSHLNVQLPDSLYKSLQALAEQDGISVDQFIATAVEEKLAALMTETYLEDLAKHGNRKKYEAVLAKIPNVEPEPYDQLPPAEEV
;
A
#
# COMPACT_ATOMS: atom_id res chain seq x y z
N MET A 1 -14.26 14.68 1.09
CA MET A 1 -14.59 16.05 0.65
C MET A 1 -13.76 17.04 1.46
N THR A 2 -12.82 17.71 0.75
CA THR A 2 -12.28 19.05 1.05
C THR A 2 -11.55 19.24 2.40
N ALA A 3 -10.27 19.63 2.50
CA ALA A 3 -9.60 20.66 1.73
C ALA A 3 -8.07 20.48 1.74
N ILE A 4 -7.51 20.26 0.55
CA ILE A 4 -6.15 20.66 0.22
C ILE A 4 -6.21 22.18 0.06
N ALA A 5 -5.79 22.92 1.08
CA ALA A 5 -5.62 24.36 1.00
C ALA A 5 -4.58 24.81 2.03
N LEU A 6 -3.38 25.11 1.56
CA LEU A 6 -2.62 26.34 1.85
C LEU A 6 -1.14 26.15 1.46
N LEU A 7 -0.88 26.25 0.16
CA LEU A 7 0.41 26.66 -0.37
C LEU A 7 0.31 28.16 -0.67
N ARG A 8 0.68 28.99 0.30
CA ARG A 8 1.05 30.40 0.10
C ARG A 8 1.71 30.96 1.36
N LEU A 9 3.04 30.88 1.42
CA LEU A 9 3.82 32.02 1.86
C LEU A 9 5.21 31.94 1.22
N SER A 10 5.35 32.68 0.13
CA SER A 10 6.63 33.12 -0.39
C SER A 10 7.28 34.09 0.60
N GLY A 11 8.56 33.89 0.89
CA GLY A 11 9.44 34.96 1.39
C GLY A 11 9.92 34.80 2.83
N GLN A 12 11.25 34.88 2.98
CA GLN A 12 12.03 34.97 4.22
C GLN A 12 12.08 33.73 5.13
N ILE A 13 13.10 32.87 4.93
CA ILE A 13 14.12 32.59 5.97
C ILE A 13 15.46 32.42 5.23
N SER A 14 16.08 33.52 4.84
CA SER A 14 17.49 33.58 4.44
C SER A 14 18.25 34.33 5.52
N SER A 15 18.59 33.63 6.61
CA SER A 15 19.60 34.04 7.61
C SER A 15 19.44 33.18 8.87
N LEU A 16 20.01 31.98 8.88
CA LEU A 16 20.59 31.41 10.09
C LEU A 16 21.82 30.60 9.68
N ARG A 17 22.95 31.30 9.62
CA ARG A 17 24.28 30.72 9.70
C ARG A 17 24.50 30.34 11.15
N ASP A 18 24.13 29.13 11.54
CA ASP A 18 24.69 28.51 12.73
C ASP A 18 25.75 27.49 12.32
N LYS A 19 26.99 27.78 12.70
CA LYS A 19 28.14 26.89 12.58
C LYS A 19 28.30 26.22 13.93
N SER A 20 27.65 25.09 14.13
CA SER A 20 28.00 24.19 15.21
C SER A 20 27.92 22.75 14.69
N ASN A 21 29.08 22.13 14.58
CA ASN A 21 29.20 20.68 14.46
C ASN A 21 28.45 20.08 15.66
N HIS A 22 27.51 19.17 15.41
CA HIS A 22 27.38 17.84 16.01
C HIS A 22 25.95 17.32 15.81
N THR A 23 25.86 16.19 15.09
CA THR A 23 24.81 15.16 15.09
C THR A 23 23.37 15.55 14.72
N CYS A 24 22.93 15.12 13.53
CA CYS A 24 21.66 14.38 13.36
C CYS A 24 21.55 13.86 11.91
N GLY A 25 22.03 12.64 11.65
CA GLY A 25 21.74 11.93 10.40
C GLY A 25 20.33 11.35 10.45
N VAL A 26 19.31 12.14 10.11
CA VAL A 26 17.89 11.69 10.13
C VAL A 26 17.14 11.98 8.83
N LEU A 27 17.77 12.54 7.79
CA LEU A 27 17.04 12.90 6.55
C LEU A 27 17.62 12.29 5.27
N GLU A 28 18.03 11.02 5.33
CA GLU A 28 18.45 10.26 4.15
C GLU A 28 17.74 8.89 4.08
N ARG A 29 16.42 8.92 4.23
CA ARG A 29 15.52 7.85 3.79
C ARG A 29 14.50 8.42 2.81
N TYR A 30 15.00 9.06 1.76
CA TYR A 30 14.23 9.20 0.54
C TYR A 30 14.07 7.77 0.01
N TRP A 31 12.83 7.27 -0.05
CA TRP A 31 12.50 6.01 -0.71
C TRP A 31 13.07 6.09 -2.13
N SER A 32 14.21 5.43 -2.34
CA SER A 32 14.80 5.34 -3.66
C SER A 32 13.94 4.36 -4.43
N ILE A 33 13.01 4.88 -5.26
CA ILE A 33 12.42 4.10 -6.34
C ILE A 33 13.56 3.85 -7.34
N VAL A 34 14.44 2.91 -7.02
CA VAL A 34 15.45 2.45 -7.97
C VAL A 34 14.70 1.60 -8.98
N MET A 35 14.57 2.09 -10.21
CA MET A 35 14.05 1.27 -11.30
C MET A 35 15.10 0.23 -11.71
N SER A 36 14.72 -1.04 -11.66
CA SER A 36 15.55 -2.16 -12.14
C SER A 36 15.12 -2.56 -13.55
N HIS A 37 16.07 -2.93 -14.40
CA HIS A 37 15.79 -3.39 -15.76
C HIS A 37 15.71 -4.92 -15.81
N LEU A 38 14.67 -5.46 -16.44
CA LEU A 38 14.43 -6.89 -16.61
C LEU A 38 14.28 -7.18 -18.10
N ASN A 39 15.05 -8.13 -18.64
CA ASN A 39 14.89 -8.60 -20.02
C ASN A 39 14.27 -10.00 -20.03
N VAL A 40 13.12 -10.15 -20.68
CA VAL A 40 12.36 -11.42 -20.76
C VAL A 40 11.92 -11.66 -22.19
N GLN A 41 11.98 -12.91 -22.64
CA GLN A 41 11.43 -13.32 -23.92
C GLN A 41 10.00 -13.83 -23.73
N LEU A 42 9.06 -13.29 -24.52
CA LEU A 42 7.66 -13.68 -24.52
C LEU A 42 7.27 -14.20 -25.91
N PRO A 43 6.39 -15.21 -26.02
CA PRO A 43 5.82 -15.59 -27.31
C PRO A 43 5.08 -14.41 -27.97
N ASP A 44 5.18 -14.29 -29.30
CA ASP A 44 4.58 -13.17 -30.07
C ASP A 44 3.08 -12.99 -29.80
N SER A 45 2.34 -14.10 -29.65
CA SER A 45 0.91 -14.06 -29.35
C SER A 45 0.62 -13.37 -28.01
N LEU A 46 1.42 -13.69 -26.99
CA LEU A 46 1.28 -13.11 -25.66
C LEU A 46 1.64 -11.62 -25.67
N TYR A 47 2.72 -11.26 -26.36
CA TYR A 47 3.13 -9.86 -26.48
C TYR A 47 2.05 -9.00 -27.15
N LYS A 48 1.40 -9.49 -28.21
CA LYS A 48 0.28 -8.80 -28.86
C LYS A 48 -0.92 -8.60 -27.94
N SER A 49 -1.28 -9.62 -27.15
CA SER A 49 -2.36 -9.50 -26.16
C SER A 49 -2.02 -8.48 -25.08
N LEU A 50 -0.78 -8.48 -24.59
CA LEU A 50 -0.26 -7.51 -23.63
C LEU A 50 -0.38 -6.07 -24.16
N GLN A 51 0.02 -5.85 -25.41
CA GLN A 51 -0.07 -4.54 -26.05
C GLN A 51 -1.52 -4.05 -26.15
N ALA A 52 -2.45 -4.91 -26.57
CA ALA A 52 -3.87 -4.55 -26.68
C ALA A 52 -4.47 -4.18 -25.31
N LEU A 53 -4.11 -4.91 -24.25
CA LEU A 53 -4.57 -4.60 -22.88
C LEU A 53 -3.97 -3.29 -22.36
N ALA A 54 -2.67 -3.07 -22.55
CA ALA A 54 -2.03 -1.82 -22.15
C ALA A 54 -2.62 -0.60 -22.89
N GLU A 55 -2.93 -0.75 -24.18
CA GLU A 55 -3.62 0.27 -24.97
C GLU A 55 -5.04 0.55 -24.46
N GLN A 56 -5.79 -0.51 -24.07
CA GLN A 56 -7.12 -0.37 -23.47
C GLN A 56 -7.07 0.41 -22.14
N ASP A 57 -6.06 0.15 -21.32
CA ASP A 57 -5.87 0.79 -20.02
C ASP A 57 -5.19 2.17 -20.13
N GLY A 58 -4.69 2.53 -21.32
CA GLY A 58 -4.03 3.82 -21.58
C GLY A 58 -2.66 3.97 -20.91
N ILE A 59 -1.99 2.85 -20.63
CA ILE A 59 -0.68 2.81 -19.96
C ILE A 59 0.39 2.18 -20.85
N SER A 60 1.67 2.34 -20.50
CA SER A 60 2.74 1.67 -21.25
C SER A 60 2.77 0.17 -20.97
N VAL A 61 3.31 -0.61 -21.91
CA VAL A 61 3.49 -2.07 -21.73
C VAL A 61 4.36 -2.37 -20.49
N ASP A 62 5.42 -1.59 -20.25
CA ASP A 62 6.28 -1.77 -19.08
C ASP A 62 5.53 -1.53 -17.77
N GLN A 63 4.66 -0.50 -17.72
CA GLN A 63 3.82 -0.21 -16.56
C GLN A 63 2.80 -1.33 -16.34
N PHE A 64 2.16 -1.79 -17.41
CA PHE A 64 1.22 -2.91 -17.34
C PHE A 64 1.90 -4.17 -16.79
N ILE A 65 3.09 -4.51 -17.30
CA ILE A 65 3.85 -5.67 -16.81
C ILE A 65 4.22 -5.50 -15.34
N ALA A 66 4.69 -4.32 -14.93
CA ALA A 66 5.03 -4.04 -13.54
C ALA A 66 3.84 -4.27 -12.61
N THR A 67 2.67 -3.70 -12.94
CA THR A 67 1.44 -3.88 -12.15
C THR A 67 0.99 -5.33 -12.11
N ALA A 68 0.98 -6.04 -13.25
CA ALA A 68 0.60 -7.46 -13.28
C ALA A 68 1.53 -8.33 -12.43
N VAL A 69 2.83 -8.03 -12.41
CA VAL A 69 3.81 -8.73 -11.55
C VAL A 69 3.57 -8.40 -10.08
N GLU A 70 3.31 -7.14 -9.73
CA GLU A 70 2.97 -6.73 -8.37
C GLU A 70 1.71 -7.42 -7.87
N GLU A 71 0.65 -7.48 -8.67
CA GLU A 71 -0.59 -8.18 -8.34
C GLU A 71 -0.35 -9.68 -8.12
N LYS A 72 0.40 -10.32 -9.03
CA LYS A 72 0.73 -11.75 -8.90
C LYS A 72 1.56 -12.01 -7.66
N LEU A 73 2.53 -11.15 -7.36
CA LEU A 73 3.37 -11.27 -6.18
C LEU A 73 2.56 -11.06 -4.91
N ALA A 74 1.68 -10.07 -4.87
CA ALA A 74 0.78 -9.85 -3.74
C ALA A 74 -0.10 -11.09 -3.48
N ALA A 75 -0.69 -11.66 -4.53
CA ALA A 75 -1.48 -12.88 -4.43
C ALA A 75 -0.67 -14.07 -3.89
N LEU A 76 0.55 -14.28 -4.39
CA LEU A 76 1.41 -15.39 -3.95
C LEU A 76 1.99 -15.19 -2.55
N MET A 77 2.42 -13.96 -2.22
CA MET A 77 2.97 -13.64 -0.91
C MET A 77 1.91 -13.66 0.18
N THR A 78 0.64 -13.45 -0.15
CA THR A 78 -0.45 -13.45 0.83
C THR A 78 -0.53 -14.78 1.59
N GLU A 79 -0.34 -15.92 0.93
CA GLU A 79 -0.37 -17.23 1.61
C GLU A 79 0.72 -17.34 2.68
N THR A 80 1.99 -17.19 2.27
CA THR A 80 3.14 -17.23 3.18
C THR A 80 3.05 -16.18 4.28
N TYR A 81 2.58 -14.97 3.93
CA TYR A 81 2.42 -13.87 4.88
C TYR A 81 1.36 -14.21 5.94
N LEU A 82 0.21 -14.77 5.55
CA LEU A 82 -0.84 -15.17 6.48
C LEU A 82 -0.38 -16.34 7.38
N GLU A 83 0.37 -17.30 6.84
CA GLU A 83 0.98 -18.37 7.62
C GLU A 83 1.97 -17.82 8.67
N ASP A 84 2.84 -16.89 8.27
CA ASP A 84 3.80 -16.27 9.18
C ASP A 84 3.09 -15.41 10.23
N LEU A 85 2.06 -14.65 9.88
CA LEU A 85 1.23 -13.94 10.85
C LEU A 85 0.55 -14.91 11.83
N ALA A 86 0.06 -16.05 11.35
CA ALA A 86 -0.58 -17.06 12.20
C ALA A 86 0.40 -17.67 13.22
N LYS A 87 1.68 -17.87 12.87
CA LYS A 87 2.73 -18.31 13.79
C LYS A 87 2.94 -17.34 14.96
N HIS A 88 2.80 -16.04 14.71
CA HIS A 88 2.91 -15.00 15.74
C HIS A 88 1.59 -14.79 16.51
N GLY A 89 0.48 -15.30 16.00
CA GLY A 89 -0.83 -15.23 16.62
C GLY A 89 -0.92 -16.06 17.89
N ASN A 90 -1.54 -15.51 18.94
CA ASN A 90 -1.86 -16.26 20.15
C ASN A 90 -3.36 -16.22 20.41
N ARG A 91 -4.01 -17.37 20.21
CA ARG A 91 -5.46 -17.53 20.37
C ARG A 91 -5.96 -17.09 21.74
N LYS A 92 -5.25 -17.44 22.82
CA LYS A 92 -5.63 -17.07 24.19
C LYS A 92 -5.56 -15.57 24.42
N LYS A 93 -4.53 -14.89 23.88
CA LYS A 93 -4.41 -13.43 23.97
C LYS A 93 -5.54 -12.75 23.20
N TYR A 94 -5.88 -13.26 22.03
CA TYR A 94 -7.00 -12.77 21.22
C TYR A 94 -8.33 -12.87 21.97
N GLU A 95 -8.66 -14.05 22.51
CA GLU A 95 -9.87 -14.27 23.30
C GLU A 95 -9.91 -13.40 24.57
N ALA A 96 -8.77 -13.22 25.25
CA ALA A 96 -8.68 -12.36 26.42
C ALA A 96 -8.92 -10.87 26.11
N VAL A 97 -8.62 -10.43 24.88
CA VAL A 97 -8.97 -9.08 24.41
C VAL A 97 -10.45 -9.01 24.08
N LEU A 98 -11.01 -10.00 23.37
CA LEU A 98 -12.44 -10.04 23.05
C LEU A 98 -13.33 -10.08 24.31
N ALA A 99 -12.90 -10.78 25.35
CA ALA A 99 -13.63 -10.84 26.63
C ALA A 99 -13.76 -9.48 27.34
N LYS A 100 -12.98 -8.47 26.94
CA LYS A 100 -13.12 -7.10 27.46
C LYS A 100 -14.27 -6.34 26.81
N ILE A 101 -14.76 -6.81 25.66
CA ILE A 101 -15.86 -6.19 24.95
C ILE A 101 -17.16 -6.58 25.67
N PRO A 102 -17.97 -5.62 26.11
CA PRO A 102 -19.25 -5.91 26.76
C PRO A 102 -20.19 -6.59 25.77
N ASN A 103 -20.85 -7.66 26.22
CA ASN A 103 -21.86 -8.36 25.43
C ASN A 103 -23.19 -7.59 25.46
N VAL A 104 -23.32 -6.59 24.60
CA VAL A 104 -24.50 -5.73 24.46
C VAL A 104 -24.95 -5.71 23.00
N GLU A 105 -26.23 -5.39 22.78
CA GLU A 105 -26.77 -5.20 21.43
C GLU A 105 -25.97 -4.10 20.69
N PRO A 106 -25.62 -4.33 19.40
CA PRO A 106 -24.95 -3.34 18.59
C PRO A 106 -25.84 -2.11 18.37
N GLU A 107 -25.20 -0.95 18.23
CA GLU A 107 -25.88 0.30 17.93
C GLU A 107 -26.60 0.22 16.57
N PRO A 108 -27.68 1.00 16.34
CA PRO A 108 -28.51 0.85 15.14
C PRO A 108 -27.78 0.95 13.80
N TYR A 109 -26.64 1.65 13.74
CA TYR A 109 -25.80 1.78 12.54
C TYR A 109 -24.71 0.70 12.41
N ASP A 110 -24.50 -0.11 13.44
CA ASP A 110 -23.56 -1.26 13.47
C ASP A 110 -24.32 -2.61 13.37
N GLN A 111 -25.65 -2.56 13.23
CA GLN A 111 -26.49 -3.71 12.97
C GLN A 111 -26.28 -4.20 11.53
N LEU A 112 -26.18 -5.52 11.37
CA LEU A 112 -26.17 -6.14 10.04
C LEU A 112 -27.52 -5.92 9.34
N PRO A 113 -27.53 -5.75 8.01
CA PRO A 113 -28.77 -5.69 7.26
C PRO A 113 -29.55 -7.00 7.40
N PRO A 114 -30.90 -6.97 7.35
CA PRO A 114 -31.71 -8.17 7.36
C PRO A 114 -31.31 -9.09 6.21
N ALA A 115 -31.31 -10.41 6.44
CA ALA A 115 -30.84 -11.42 5.47
C ALA A 115 -31.68 -11.52 4.17
N GLU A 116 -32.67 -10.66 3.98
CA GLU A 116 -33.64 -10.70 2.87
C GLU A 116 -33.36 -9.64 1.78
N GLU A 117 -32.35 -8.78 1.96
CA GLU A 117 -31.97 -7.73 0.99
C GLU A 117 -30.72 -8.05 0.13
N VAL A 118 -30.29 -9.33 0.03
CA VAL A 118 -29.15 -9.77 -0.81
C VAL A 118 -29.58 -10.66 -1.96
#